data_AF-A0ABD5F348-F1
#
_entry.id   AF-A0ABD5F348-F1
#
_cell.length_a   1.000
_cell.length_b   1.000
_cell.length_c   1.000
_cell.angle_alpha   90.00
_cell.angle_beta   90.00
_cell.angle_gamma   90.00
#
_symmetry.space_group_name_H-M   'P 1'
#
loop_
_entity.id
_entity.type
_entity.pdbx_description
1 polymer ?
#
loop_
_entity_poly.entity_id
_entity_poly.type
_entity_poly.pdbx_seq_one_letter_code
_entity_poly.pdbx_strand_id
1 'polypeptide(L)'
;LYRWFADKQELLAAFGTYEREMFDHGMSHATVGLRGTEKLDAALRFIVQYQQSYSGVRLVDIEPEVVIAQLANVIPLRRARLLKLLSGANAPVKAATAIRVAVSHYIVRSDDGDQFLAQLRHAVGIKQPDTN
;
A
#
# COMPACT_ATOMS: atom_id res chain seq x y z
N LEU A 1 14.18 -4.68 -23.14
CA LEU A 1 13.39 -5.48 -22.19
C LEU A 1 13.35 -6.96 -22.58
N TYR A 2 12.88 -7.33 -23.77
CA TYR A 2 12.86 -8.73 -24.26
C TYR A 2 14.22 -9.45 -24.42
N ARG A 3 15.35 -8.79 -24.14
CA ARG A 3 16.70 -9.37 -24.25
C ARG A 3 17.26 -9.90 -22.91
N TRP A 4 16.60 -9.56 -21.79
CA TRP A 4 17.07 -9.85 -20.43
C TRP A 4 16.09 -10.66 -19.59
N PHE A 5 14.88 -10.93 -20.11
CA PHE A 5 13.84 -11.73 -19.46
C PHE A 5 13.25 -12.68 -20.49
N ALA A 6 13.18 -13.97 -20.18
CA ALA A 6 12.79 -15.01 -21.12
C ALA A 6 11.29 -14.95 -21.45
N ASP A 7 10.48 -14.39 -20.55
CA ASP A 7 9.06 -14.11 -20.79
C ASP A 7 8.53 -12.91 -19.97
N LYS A 8 7.28 -12.52 -20.27
CA LYS A 8 6.56 -11.42 -19.62
C LYS A 8 6.31 -11.69 -18.12
N GLN A 9 6.09 -12.94 -17.73
CA GLN A 9 5.80 -13.31 -16.34
C GLN A 9 7.05 -13.21 -15.45
N GLU A 10 8.21 -13.61 -15.96
CA GLU A 10 9.50 -13.49 -15.30
C GLU A 10 9.88 -12.02 -15.08
N LEU A 11 9.64 -11.17 -16.07
CA LEU A 11 9.78 -9.72 -15.94
C LEU A 11 8.88 -9.16 -14.81
N LEU A 12 7.61 -9.56 -14.77
CA LEU A 12 6.64 -9.12 -13.77
C LEU A 12 6.98 -9.64 -12.35
N ALA A 13 7.52 -10.85 -12.25
CA ALA A 13 7.98 -11.42 -10.99
C ALA A 13 9.22 -10.69 -10.45
N ALA A 14 10.15 -10.32 -11.33
CA ALA A 14 11.32 -9.51 -10.99
C ALA A 14 10.90 -8.10 -10.53
N PHE A 15 9.95 -7.46 -11.23
CA PHE A 15 9.35 -6.20 -10.79
C PHE A 15 8.65 -6.34 -9.44
N GLY A 16 7.89 -7.42 -9.21
CA GLY A 16 7.23 -7.68 -7.94
C GLY A 16 8.20 -7.83 -6.77
N THR A 17 9.38 -8.43 -7.00
CA THR A 17 10.44 -8.54 -5.99
C THR A 17 11.07 -7.17 -5.70
N TYR A 18 11.43 -6.42 -6.74
CA TYR A 18 12.00 -5.09 -6.61
C TYR A 18 11.05 -4.11 -5.90
N GLU A 19 9.77 -4.10 -6.28
CA GLU A 19 8.74 -3.28 -5.62
C GLU A 19 8.55 -3.65 -4.16
N ARG A 20 8.67 -4.95 -3.82
CA ARG A 20 8.58 -5.41 -2.44
C ARG A 20 9.74 -4.88 -1.61
N GLU A 21 10.97 -4.97 -2.12
CA GLU A 21 12.16 -4.46 -1.44
C GLU A 21 12.11 -2.94 -1.27
N MET A 22 11.79 -2.21 -2.35
CA MET A 22 11.62 -0.75 -2.30
C MET A 22 10.56 -0.34 -1.28
N PHE A 23 9.42 -1.02 -1.26
CA PHE A 23 8.37 -0.78 -0.27
C PHE A 23 8.85 -1.05 1.15
N ASP A 24 9.58 -2.14 1.39
CA ASP A 24 10.11 -2.50 2.71
C ASP A 24 11.13 -1.49 3.23
N HIS A 25 12.09 -1.12 2.38
CA HIS A 25 13.09 -0.12 2.73
C HIS A 25 12.45 1.24 3.00
N GLY A 26 11.53 1.67 2.13
CA GLY A 26 10.81 2.93 2.30
C GLY A 26 9.93 2.95 3.57
N MET A 27 9.21 1.87 3.84
CA MET A 27 8.38 1.73 5.04
C MET A 27 9.23 1.73 6.32
N SER A 28 10.35 1.02 6.32
CA SER A 28 11.28 1.01 7.44
C SER A 28 11.77 2.42 7.71
N HIS A 29 12.30 3.10 6.69
CA HIS A 29 12.82 4.47 6.79
C HIS A 29 11.76 5.46 7.30
N ALA A 30 10.54 5.41 6.75
CA ALA A 30 9.44 6.29 7.14
C ALA A 30 9.03 6.14 8.62
N THR A 31 9.35 5.01 9.25
CA THR A 31 8.91 4.68 10.62
C THR A 31 10.05 4.64 11.64
N VAL A 32 11.30 4.91 11.24
CA VAL A 32 12.46 4.94 12.13
C VAL A 32 12.26 5.96 13.24
N GLY A 33 12.54 5.56 14.49
CA GLY A 33 12.48 6.43 15.67
C GLY A 33 11.07 6.74 16.18
N LEU A 34 10.02 6.46 15.41
CA LEU A 34 8.63 6.73 15.78
C LEU A 34 8.01 5.61 16.63
N ARG A 35 7.01 5.95 17.45
CA ARG A 35 6.31 5.00 18.33
C ARG A 35 4.80 5.17 18.27
N GLY A 36 4.07 4.13 18.68
CA GLY A 36 2.62 4.16 18.81
C GLY A 36 1.91 4.69 17.57
N THR A 37 0.98 5.62 17.78
CA THR A 37 0.17 6.23 16.72
C THR A 37 1.00 7.01 15.70
N GLU A 38 2.10 7.65 16.09
CA GLU A 38 2.96 8.39 15.17
C GLU A 38 3.61 7.45 14.15
N LYS A 39 4.07 6.28 14.62
CA LYS A 39 4.64 5.25 13.76
C LYS A 39 3.62 4.73 12.76
N LEU A 40 2.39 4.49 13.22
CA LEU A 40 1.30 4.05 12.37
C LEU A 40 0.94 5.11 11.33
N ASP A 41 0.79 6.37 11.73
CA ASP A 41 0.45 7.46 10.82
C ASP A 41 1.52 7.66 9.75
N ALA A 42 2.80 7.60 10.12
CA ALA A 42 3.91 7.67 9.17
C ALA A 42 3.91 6.53 8.17
N ALA A 43 3.60 5.30 8.61
CA ALA A 43 3.42 4.16 7.72
C ALA A 43 2.27 4.37 6.71
N LEU A 44 1.14 4.95 7.14
CA LEU A 44 0.03 5.25 6.25
C LEU A 44 0.38 6.36 5.23
N ARG A 45 1.06 7.43 5.67
CA ARG A 45 1.56 8.48 4.77
C ARG A 45 2.49 7.91 3.71
N PHE A 46 3.39 7.01 4.11
CA PHE A 46 4.27 6.32 3.17
C PHE A 46 3.49 5.52 2.14
N ILE A 47 2.45 4.77 2.52
CA ILE A 47 1.60 4.02 1.57
C ILE A 47 0.99 4.96 0.51
N VAL A 48 0.43 6.10 0.95
CA VAL A 48 -0.17 7.09 0.07
C VAL A 48 0.87 7.68 -0.89
N GLN A 49 2.00 8.14 -0.35
CA GLN A 49 3.09 8.71 -1.15
C GLN A 49 3.65 7.69 -2.14
N TYR A 50 3.83 6.44 -1.73
CA TYR A 50 4.33 5.36 -2.59
C TYR A 50 3.39 5.06 -3.76
N GLN A 51 2.07 5.13 -3.56
CA GLN A 51 1.11 4.91 -4.65
C GLN A 51 0.97 6.14 -5.56
N GLN A 52 1.07 7.34 -5.00
CA GLN A 52 0.98 8.60 -5.76
C GLN A 52 2.28 8.94 -6.52
N SER A 53 3.43 8.41 -6.10
CA SER A 53 4.71 8.64 -6.79
C SER A 53 4.79 7.97 -8.16
N TYR A 54 3.90 7.03 -8.48
CA TYR A 54 3.71 6.54 -9.85
C TYR A 54 3.02 7.61 -10.71
N SER A 55 3.79 8.62 -11.12
CA SER A 55 3.33 9.77 -11.90
C SER A 55 3.18 9.48 -13.41
N GLY A 56 2.96 8.22 -13.79
CA GLY A 56 2.87 7.76 -15.18
C GLY A 56 1.70 6.80 -15.42
N VAL A 57 1.72 6.07 -16.53
CA VAL A 57 0.73 4.99 -16.77
C VAL A 57 0.97 3.89 -15.73
N ARG A 58 -0.01 3.63 -14.87
CA ARG A 58 0.10 2.59 -13.85
C ARG A 58 0.05 1.23 -14.52
N LEU A 59 0.74 0.23 -13.97
CA LEU A 59 0.72 -1.12 -14.54
C LEU A 59 -0.71 -1.68 -14.66
N VAL A 60 -1.61 -1.32 -13.74
CA VAL A 60 -3.04 -1.71 -13.82
C VAL A 60 -3.77 -1.13 -15.02
N ASP A 61 -3.35 0.04 -15.51
CA ASP A 61 -3.94 0.69 -16.67
C ASP A 61 -3.45 0.04 -17.99
N ILE A 62 -2.38 -0.79 -17.95
CA ILE A 62 -1.79 -1.49 -19.11
C ILE A 62 -2.12 -2.99 -19.09
N GLU A 63 -1.99 -3.62 -17.92
CA GLU A 63 -2.05 -5.08 -17.72
C GLU A 63 -2.95 -5.43 -16.52
N PRO A 64 -4.26 -5.10 -16.56
CA PRO A 64 -5.14 -5.24 -15.40
C PRO A 64 -5.25 -6.67 -14.90
N GLU A 65 -5.31 -7.67 -15.80
CA GLU A 65 -5.42 -9.09 -15.45
C GLU A 65 -4.22 -9.57 -14.64
N VAL A 66 -3.01 -9.21 -15.09
CA VAL A 66 -1.75 -9.51 -14.39
C VAL A 66 -1.75 -8.90 -13.01
N VAL A 67 -2.09 -7.62 -12.90
CA VAL A 67 -2.08 -6.90 -11.63
C VAL A 67 -3.09 -7.49 -10.66
N ILE A 68 -4.31 -7.76 -11.11
CA ILE A 68 -5.36 -8.36 -10.28
C ILE A 68 -4.92 -9.73 -9.76
N ALA A 69 -4.31 -10.57 -10.61
CA ALA A 69 -3.76 -11.86 -10.20
C ALA A 69 -2.65 -11.70 -9.15
N GLN A 70 -1.75 -10.74 -9.33
CA GLN A 70 -0.64 -10.50 -8.40
C GLN A 70 -1.11 -9.94 -7.06
N LEU A 71 -2.17 -9.12 -7.04
CA LEU A 71 -2.73 -8.55 -5.80
C LEU A 71 -3.19 -9.64 -4.82
N ALA A 72 -3.67 -10.80 -5.31
CA ALA A 72 -4.02 -11.93 -4.46
C ALA A 72 -2.84 -12.42 -3.59
N ASN A 73 -1.61 -12.32 -4.10
CA ASN A 73 -0.39 -12.70 -3.40
C ASN A 73 0.16 -11.59 -2.50
N VAL A 74 0.02 -10.32 -2.92
CA VAL A 74 0.59 -9.17 -2.22
C VAL A 74 -0.29 -8.70 -1.04
N ILE A 75 -1.62 -8.77 -1.16
CA ILE A 75 -2.56 -8.31 -0.13
C ILE A 75 -2.30 -8.98 1.23
N PRO A 76 -2.15 -10.32 1.34
CA PRO A 76 -1.87 -10.97 2.62
C PRO A 76 -0.57 -10.48 3.27
N LEU A 77 0.48 -10.25 2.47
CA LEU A 77 1.78 -9.77 2.95
C LEU A 77 1.67 -8.34 3.48
N ARG A 78 1.04 -7.43 2.74
CA ARG A 78 0.85 -6.04 3.16
C ARG A 78 -0.03 -5.96 4.42
N ARG A 79 -1.09 -6.77 4.49
CA ARG A 79 -1.95 -6.88 5.67
C ARG A 79 -1.18 -7.35 6.89
N ALA A 80 -0.37 -8.40 6.77
CA ALA A 80 0.43 -8.92 7.86
C ALA A 80 1.46 -7.89 8.36
N ARG A 81 2.03 -7.09 7.46
CA ARG A 81 2.95 -6.00 7.83
C ARG A 81 2.24 -4.88 8.58
N LEU A 82 1.11 -4.40 8.07
CA LEU A 82 0.33 -3.35 8.73
C LEU A 82 -0.19 -3.80 10.09
N LEU A 83 -0.59 -5.07 10.22
CA LEU A 83 -1.05 -5.66 11.48
C LEU A 83 0.01 -5.55 12.60
N LYS A 84 1.31 -5.65 12.28
CA LYS A 84 2.39 -5.50 13.27
C LYS A 84 2.48 -4.09 13.87
N LEU A 85 1.88 -3.09 13.24
CA LEU A 85 1.84 -1.71 13.71
C LEU A 85 0.55 -1.40 14.51
N LEU A 86 -0.41 -2.31 14.52
CA LEU A 86 -1.71 -2.13 15.14
C LEU A 86 -1.79 -2.88 16.47
N SER A 87 -2.63 -2.38 17.36
CA SER A 87 -2.91 -2.98 18.68
C SER A 87 -4.42 -3.07 18.93
N GLY A 88 -4.80 -3.92 19.88
CA GLY A 88 -6.19 -4.14 20.29
C GLY A 88 -6.91 -5.26 19.50
N ALA A 89 -8.08 -5.67 20.01
CA ALA A 89 -8.83 -6.83 19.52
C ALA A 89 -9.23 -6.73 18.04
N ASN A 90 -9.46 -5.51 17.54
CA ASN A 90 -9.89 -5.28 16.15
C ASN A 90 -8.72 -5.02 15.17
N ALA A 91 -7.46 -5.15 15.61
CA ALA A 91 -6.29 -4.90 14.77
C ALA A 91 -6.30 -5.71 13.44
N PRO A 92 -6.67 -7.00 13.41
CA PRO A 92 -6.73 -7.75 12.14
C PRO A 92 -7.75 -7.19 11.14
N VAL A 93 -8.92 -6.78 11.63
CA VAL A 93 -9.99 -6.20 10.80
C VAL A 93 -9.55 -4.85 10.26
N LYS A 94 -9.01 -3.97 11.11
CA LYS A 94 -8.47 -2.67 10.72
C LYS A 94 -7.38 -2.80 9.64
N ALA A 95 -6.46 -3.74 9.81
CA ALA A 95 -5.42 -4.02 8.82
C ALA A 95 -6.03 -4.46 7.48
N ALA A 96 -7.00 -5.39 7.51
CA ALA A 96 -7.66 -5.86 6.31
C ALA A 96 -8.40 -4.73 5.58
N THR A 97 -9.16 -3.90 6.31
CA THR A 97 -9.89 -2.76 5.75
C THR A 97 -8.96 -1.75 5.11
N ALA A 98 -7.92 -1.30 5.81
CA ALA A 98 -6.97 -0.32 5.29
C ALA A 98 -6.26 -0.82 4.01
N ILE A 99 -5.88 -2.09 3.96
CA ILE A 99 -5.29 -2.66 2.74
C ILE A 99 -6.30 -2.73 1.59
N ARG A 100 -7.56 -3.08 1.85
CA ARG A 100 -8.60 -3.07 0.81
C ARG A 100 -8.83 -1.66 0.25
N VAL A 101 -8.87 -0.64 1.12
CA VAL A 101 -8.94 0.77 0.69
C VAL A 101 -7.75 1.14 -0.18
N ALA A 102 -6.51 0.83 0.25
CA ALA A 102 -5.31 1.11 -0.54
C ALA A 102 -5.29 0.39 -1.90
N VAL A 103 -5.86 -0.82 -1.99
CA VAL A 103 -6.01 -1.52 -3.27
C VAL A 103 -7.06 -0.86 -4.15
N SER A 104 -8.20 -0.43 -3.60
CA SER A 104 -9.23 0.27 -4.35
C SER A 104 -8.70 1.57 -4.96
N HIS A 105 -7.98 2.39 -4.19
CA HIS A 105 -7.32 3.61 -4.69
C HIS A 105 -6.31 3.34 -5.81
N TYR A 106 -5.65 2.18 -5.76
CA TYR A 106 -4.69 1.79 -6.79
C TYR A 106 -5.38 1.33 -8.09
N ILE A 107 -6.43 0.52 -8.01
CA ILE A 107 -7.11 -0.05 -9.18
C ILE A 107 -8.05 0.98 -9.82
N VAL A 108 -8.89 1.61 -9.01
CA VAL A 108 -10.00 2.44 -9.47
C VAL A 108 -9.67 3.90 -9.22
N ARG A 109 -9.70 4.72 -10.28
CA ARG A 109 -9.63 6.18 -10.12
C ARG A 109 -11.00 6.68 -9.67
N SER A 110 -10.97 7.62 -8.74
CA SER A 110 -12.16 8.22 -8.16
C SER A 110 -11.85 9.67 -7.80
N ASP A 111 -12.88 10.46 -7.57
CA ASP A 111 -12.81 11.89 -7.27
C ASP A 111 -12.41 12.19 -5.81
N ASP A 112 -12.27 11.17 -4.99
CA ASP A 112 -11.89 11.21 -3.56
C ASP A 112 -10.42 10.85 -3.30
N GLY A 113 -9.56 10.91 -4.33
CA GLY A 113 -8.14 10.55 -4.21
C GLY A 113 -7.34 11.43 -3.24
N ASP A 114 -7.76 12.68 -3.03
CA ASP A 114 -7.20 13.60 -2.03
C ASP A 114 -7.55 13.18 -0.58
N GLN A 115 -8.64 12.43 -0.40
CA GLN A 115 -9.06 11.88 0.89
C GLN A 115 -8.38 10.56 1.22
N PHE A 116 -7.51 10.02 0.36
CA PHE A 116 -6.95 8.69 0.53
C PHE A 116 -6.29 8.48 1.91
N LEU A 117 -5.45 9.43 2.36
CA LEU A 117 -4.84 9.35 3.68
C LEU A 117 -5.87 9.41 4.82
N ALA A 118 -6.91 10.24 4.67
CA ALA A 118 -7.99 10.33 5.64
C ALA A 118 -8.75 9.00 5.77
N GLN A 119 -9.04 8.34 4.64
CA GLN A 119 -9.70 7.04 4.63
C GLN A 119 -8.86 5.95 5.31
N LEU A 120 -7.54 5.93 5.07
CA LEU A 120 -6.65 4.98 5.76
C LEU A 120 -6.61 5.22 7.26
N ARG A 121 -6.49 6.49 7.70
CA ARG A 121 -6.51 6.87 9.12
C ARG A 121 -7.81 6.45 9.79
N HIS A 122 -8.94 6.71 9.13
CA HIS A 122 -10.26 6.29 9.57
C HIS A 122 -10.33 4.76 9.73
N ALA A 123 -9.90 4.01 8.70
CA ALA A 123 -9.92 2.55 8.71
C ALA A 123 -9.12 1.92 9.86
N VAL A 124 -8.02 2.55 10.30
CA VAL A 124 -7.23 2.07 11.45
C VAL A 124 -7.63 2.70 12.79
N GLY A 125 -8.56 3.65 12.79
CA GLY A 125 -9.04 4.35 13.97
C GLY A 125 -8.07 5.40 14.54
N ILE A 126 -7.23 6.02 13.69
CA ILE A 126 -6.53 7.25 14.05
C ILE A 126 -7.58 8.37 14.04
N LYS A 127 -7.83 8.97 15.20
CA LYS A 127 -8.69 10.15 15.29
C LYS A 127 -8.04 11.30 14.52
N GLN A 128 -8.74 11.87 13.56
CA GLN A 128 -8.34 13.15 13.00
C GLN A 128 -8.61 14.22 14.08
N PRO A 129 -7.72 15.21 14.25
CA PRO A 129 -8.10 16.39 15.02
C PRO A 129 -9.31 17.03 14.34
N ASP A 130 -10.38 17.26 15.10
CA ASP A 130 -11.55 17.97 14.61
C ASP A 130 -11.07 19.30 14.04
N THR A 131 -11.24 19.48 12.73
CA THR A 131 -10.91 20.75 12.09
C THR A 131 -12.11 21.65 12.33
N ASN A 132 -12.00 22.50 13.35
CA ASN A 132 -13.00 23.51 13.71
C ASN A 132 -12.73 24.80 12.92
#